data_AF-A0A1F2TIP7-F1
#
_entry.id   AF-A0A1F2TIP7-F1
#
_cell.length_a   1.000
_cell.length_b   1.000
_cell.length_c   1.000
_cell.angle_alpha   90.00
_cell.angle_beta   90.00
_cell.angle_gamma   90.00
#
_symmetry.space_group_name_H-M   'P 1'
#
loop_
_entity.id
_entity.type
_entity.pdbx_description
1 polymer ?
#
loop_
_entity_poly.entity_id
_entity_poly.type
_entity_poly.pdbx_seq_one_letter_code
_entity_poly.pdbx_strand_id
1 'polypeptide(L)'
;MSFTSDPVCWTAAPQNLIHLGRQRRRWQLGLLQTVMKHNSMLFSLRYGPIGLLSMPFQTFIEAFGCIVEFVGYILIPVSFILGLTPLYLFLLFLLLAFFYGAMLSVGSVLLEEITYRRYPKMGDVLRLLLYAVLENIGYRQVVVLFRVQGFFQYLWGKKAWEVVPHQMRTKERETLA
;
A
#
# COMPACT_ATOMS: atom_id res chain seq x y z
N MET A 1 24.33 -18.74 3.01
CA MET A 1 23.90 -17.63 2.12
C MET A 1 24.03 -16.35 2.93
N SER A 2 24.96 -15.45 2.55
CA SER A 2 25.08 -14.14 3.20
C SER A 2 24.07 -13.18 2.58
N PHE A 3 23.24 -12.54 3.40
CA PHE A 3 22.34 -11.49 2.94
C PHE A 3 23.18 -10.25 2.57
N THR A 4 23.05 -9.77 1.34
CA THR A 4 23.71 -8.53 0.88
C THR A 4 22.70 -7.40 0.98
N SER A 5 23.03 -6.36 1.74
CA SER A 5 22.18 -5.18 1.96
C SER A 5 22.06 -4.26 0.76
N ASP A 6 23.00 -4.36 -0.19
CA ASP A 6 23.01 -3.52 -1.37
C ASP A 6 22.00 -4.01 -2.41
N PRO A 7 21.24 -3.08 -3.04
CA PRO A 7 20.23 -3.44 -4.00
C PRO A 7 20.91 -3.84 -5.31
N VAL A 8 20.89 -5.14 -5.62
CA VAL A 8 21.50 -5.68 -6.85
C VAL A 8 20.54 -5.60 -8.06
N CYS A 9 19.25 -5.35 -7.81
CA CYS A 9 18.22 -5.28 -8.83
C CYS A 9 17.43 -3.96 -8.72
N TRP A 10 17.23 -3.28 -9.85
CA TRP A 10 16.35 -2.11 -9.95
C TRP A 10 15.05 -2.47 -10.64
N THR A 11 13.95 -1.86 -10.18
CA THR A 11 12.64 -2.02 -10.81
C THR A 11 12.13 -0.65 -11.26
N ALA A 12 11.44 -0.62 -12.40
CA ALA A 12 10.86 0.61 -12.92
C ALA A 12 9.64 1.02 -12.08
N ALA A 13 9.65 2.24 -11.53
CA ALA A 13 8.49 2.83 -10.88
C ALA A 13 7.45 3.30 -11.93
N PRO A 14 6.15 3.22 -11.64
CA PRO A 14 5.12 3.71 -12.56
C PRO A 14 5.20 5.23 -12.71
N GLN A 15 5.27 5.71 -13.95
CA GLN A 15 5.41 7.14 -14.24
C GLN A 15 4.08 7.89 -14.24
N ASN A 16 2.97 7.20 -14.49
CA ASN A 16 1.64 7.79 -14.61
C ASN A 16 0.61 7.03 -13.76
N LEU A 17 -0.46 7.74 -13.38
CA LEU A 17 -1.51 7.22 -12.51
C LEU A 17 -2.21 5.97 -13.08
N ILE A 18 -2.34 5.87 -14.41
CA ILE A 18 -2.92 4.71 -15.09
C ILE A 18 -2.06 3.46 -14.83
N HIS A 19 -0.74 3.55 -14.98
CA HIS A 19 0.17 2.43 -14.73
C HIS A 19 0.22 2.05 -13.25
N LEU A 20 0.19 3.04 -12.36
CA LEU A 20 0.07 2.81 -10.92
C LEU A 20 -1.22 2.03 -10.59
N GLY A 21 -2.35 2.44 -11.15
CA GLY A 21 -3.62 1.74 -10.95
C GLY A 21 -3.60 0.30 -11.45
N ARG A 22 -3.02 0.04 -12.62
CA ARG A 22 -2.85 -1.33 -13.14
C ARG A 22 -2.00 -2.19 -12.22
N GLN A 23 -0.89 -1.64 -11.74
CA GLN A 23 0.00 -2.32 -10.80
C GLN A 23 -0.70 -2.64 -9.48
N ARG A 24 -1.40 -1.68 -8.87
CA ARG A 24 -2.09 -1.87 -7.58
C ARG A 24 -3.24 -2.85 -7.68
N ARG A 25 -4.03 -2.82 -8.76
CA ARG A 25 -5.08 -3.83 -9.02
C ARG A 25 -4.50 -5.22 -9.17
N ARG A 26 -3.42 -5.35 -9.96
CA ARG A 26 -2.68 -6.61 -10.14
C ARG A 26 -2.18 -7.16 -8.81
N TRP A 27 -1.62 -6.32 -7.94
CA TRP A 27 -1.13 -6.75 -6.62
C TRP A 27 -2.27 -7.20 -5.69
N GLN A 28 -3.37 -6.45 -5.62
CA GLN A 28 -4.51 -6.86 -4.80
C GLN A 28 -5.11 -8.18 -5.29
N LEU A 29 -5.25 -8.36 -6.61
CA LEU A 29 -5.76 -9.57 -7.20
C LEU A 29 -4.84 -10.78 -6.91
N GLY A 30 -3.52 -10.60 -7.04
CA GLY A 30 -2.54 -11.63 -6.69
C GLY A 30 -2.57 -12.00 -5.20
N LEU A 31 -2.73 -11.02 -4.32
CA LEU A 31 -2.89 -11.25 -2.88
C LEU A 31 -4.13 -12.11 -2.60
N LEU A 32 -5.28 -11.76 -3.17
CA LEU A 32 -6.52 -12.51 -3.01
C LEU A 32 -6.42 -13.93 -3.57
N GLN A 33 -5.80 -14.11 -4.74
CA GLN A 33 -5.55 -15.43 -5.30
C GLN A 33 -4.71 -16.30 -4.36
N THR A 34 -3.64 -15.75 -3.80
CA THR A 34 -2.77 -16.47 -2.86
C THR A 34 -3.51 -16.82 -1.57
N VAL A 35 -4.15 -15.85 -0.93
CA VAL A 35 -4.90 -16.06 0.31
C VAL A 35 -6.00 -17.10 0.14
N MET A 36 -6.76 -17.02 -0.96
CA MET A 36 -7.86 -17.94 -1.23
C MET A 36 -7.37 -19.34 -1.59
N LYS A 37 -6.28 -19.45 -2.36
CA LYS A 37 -5.66 -20.75 -2.69
C LYS A 37 -5.13 -21.46 -1.44
N HIS A 38 -4.63 -20.71 -0.46
CA HIS A 38 -4.02 -21.23 0.75
C HIS A 38 -4.91 -21.01 2.00
N ASN A 39 -6.22 -20.88 1.84
CA ASN A 39 -7.13 -20.58 2.95
C ASN A 39 -7.08 -21.64 4.07
N SER A 40 -6.69 -22.88 3.76
CA SER A 40 -6.57 -23.99 4.70
C SER A 40 -5.45 -23.77 5.73
N MET A 41 -4.56 -22.81 5.49
CA MET A 41 -3.53 -22.39 6.44
C MET A 41 -4.06 -21.39 7.48
N LEU A 42 -5.24 -20.79 7.27
CA LEU A 42 -5.79 -19.80 8.19
C LEU A 42 -6.06 -20.42 9.56
N PHE A 43 -5.45 -19.84 10.59
CA PHE A 43 -5.52 -20.29 11.98
C PHE A 43 -5.10 -21.74 12.20
N SER A 44 -4.33 -22.31 11.26
CA SER A 44 -3.89 -23.69 11.35
C SER A 44 -2.59 -23.78 12.15
N LEU A 45 -2.66 -24.45 13.30
CA LEU A 45 -1.51 -24.76 14.16
C LEU A 45 -0.42 -25.56 13.43
N ARG A 46 -0.81 -26.34 12.41
CA ARG A 46 0.10 -27.17 11.60
C ARG A 46 1.19 -26.34 10.89
N TYR A 47 0.89 -25.08 10.55
CA TYR A 47 1.80 -24.19 9.84
C TYR A 47 2.49 -23.18 10.78
N GLY A 48 2.38 -23.37 12.10
CA GLY A 48 3.06 -22.56 13.11
C GLY A 48 2.76 -21.06 12.96
N PRO A 49 3.77 -20.17 13.07
CA PRO A 49 3.58 -18.73 12.97
C PRO A 49 2.99 -18.26 11.63
N ILE A 50 3.24 -18.99 10.54
CA ILE A 50 2.70 -18.63 9.22
C ILE A 50 1.18 -18.80 9.21
N GLY A 51 0.66 -19.92 9.74
CA GLY A 51 -0.77 -20.16 9.81
C GLY A 51 -1.50 -19.33 10.86
N LEU A 52 -0.84 -19.02 11.98
CA LEU A 52 -1.46 -18.33 13.11
C LEU A 52 -1.35 -16.80 13.05
N LEU A 53 -0.28 -16.26 12.45
CA LEU A 53 -0.03 -14.81 12.43
C LEU A 53 -0.03 -14.27 11.00
N SER A 54 0.84 -14.82 10.13
CA SER A 54 1.02 -14.27 8.78
C SER A 54 -0.24 -14.39 7.93
N MET A 55 -0.86 -15.58 7.88
CA MET A 55 -2.05 -15.82 7.06
C MET A 55 -3.26 -14.98 7.50
N PRO A 56 -3.59 -14.91 8.81
CA PRO A 56 -4.63 -14.00 9.29
C PRO A 56 -4.34 -12.53 8.99
N PHE A 57 -3.09 -12.07 9.18
CA PHE A 57 -2.70 -10.71 8.85
C PHE A 57 -2.92 -10.40 7.36
N GLN A 58 -2.41 -11.26 6.47
CA GLN A 58 -2.56 -11.09 5.02
C GLN A 58 -4.04 -11.12 4.58
N THR A 59 -4.88 -11.86 5.29
CA THR A 59 -6.31 -11.97 4.97
C THR A 59 -7.08 -10.77 5.49
N PHE A 60 -7.10 -10.56 6.81
CA PHE A 60 -7.97 -9.57 7.44
C PHE A 60 -7.44 -8.15 7.33
N ILE A 61 -6.12 -7.97 7.44
CA ILE A 61 -5.50 -6.64 7.40
C ILE A 61 -5.19 -6.24 5.95
N GLU A 62 -4.49 -7.07 5.19
CA GLU A 62 -4.07 -6.68 3.84
C GLU A 62 -5.17 -6.86 2.78
N ALA A 63 -5.81 -8.03 2.73
CA ALA A 63 -6.81 -8.31 1.71
C ALA A 63 -8.14 -7.58 1.97
N PHE A 64 -8.68 -7.67 3.20
CA PHE A 64 -9.93 -7.00 3.57
C PHE A 64 -9.75 -5.54 4.00
N GLY A 65 -8.56 -5.11 4.41
CA GLY A 65 -8.32 -3.74 4.88
C GLY A 65 -8.69 -2.67 3.85
N CYS A 66 -8.52 -2.94 2.55
CA CYS A 66 -8.93 -1.98 1.52
C CYS A 66 -10.45 -1.73 1.48
N ILE A 67 -11.26 -2.75 1.78
CA ILE A 67 -12.72 -2.61 1.85
C ILE A 67 -13.11 -1.84 3.10
N VAL A 68 -12.50 -2.17 4.25
CA VAL A 68 -12.74 -1.47 5.52
C VAL A 68 -12.37 0.01 5.41
N GLU A 69 -11.20 0.32 4.85
CA GLU A 69 -10.74 1.70 4.65
C GLU A 69 -11.68 2.48 3.70
N PHE A 70 -12.09 1.86 2.59
CA PHE A 70 -13.03 2.48 1.66
C PHE A 70 -14.41 2.74 2.29
N VAL A 71 -14.94 1.78 3.04
CA VAL A 71 -16.20 1.94 3.77
C VAL A 71 -16.06 3.04 4.83
N GLY A 72 -14.93 3.12 5.53
CA GLY A 72 -14.63 4.20 6.49
C GLY A 72 -14.68 5.58 5.84
N TYR A 73 -14.10 5.74 4.65
CA TYR A 73 -14.16 7.00 3.89
C TYR A 73 -15.57 7.42 3.49
N ILE A 74 -16.53 6.49 3.41
CA ILE A 74 -17.93 6.79 3.10
C ILE A 74 -18.73 7.02 4.39
N LEU A 75 -18.61 6.12 5.36
CA LEU A 75 -19.42 6.14 6.58
C LEU A 75 -19.13 7.36 7.46
N ILE A 76 -17.86 7.77 7.60
CA ILE A 76 -17.50 8.88 8.48
C ILE A 76 -18.14 10.21 8.01
N PRO A 77 -18.01 10.63 6.72
CA PRO A 77 -18.71 11.81 6.23
C PRO A 77 -20.24 11.69 6.27
N VAL A 78 -20.80 10.52 5.90
CA VAL A 78 -22.26 10.31 5.92
C VAL A 78 -22.81 10.44 7.33
N SER A 79 -22.14 9.85 8.32
CA SER A 79 -22.52 9.94 9.74
C SER A 79 -22.50 11.38 10.24
N PHE A 80 -21.53 12.18 9.80
CA PHE A 80 -21.47 13.61 10.13
C PHE A 80 -22.62 14.40 9.47
N ILE A 81 -22.90 14.17 8.18
CA ILE A 81 -23.98 14.86 7.44
C ILE A 81 -25.36 14.53 8.04
N LEU A 82 -25.57 13.30 8.49
CA LEU A 82 -26.81 12.87 9.14
C LEU A 82 -26.94 13.35 10.59
N GLY A 83 -25.95 14.07 11.13
CA GLY A 83 -25.95 14.56 12.51
C GLY A 83 -25.77 13.47 13.58
N LEU A 84 -25.40 12.24 13.17
CA LEU A 84 -25.13 11.12 14.09
C LEU A 84 -23.80 11.30 14.84
N THR A 85 -22.90 12.12 14.29
CA THR A 85 -21.57 12.39 14.84
C THR A 85 -21.37 13.88 15.09
N PRO A 86 -21.07 14.30 16.33
CA PRO A 86 -20.78 15.69 16.62
C PRO A 86 -19.45 16.13 15.96
N LEU A 87 -19.34 17.42 15.62
CA LEU A 87 -18.19 17.98 14.90
C LEU A 87 -16.84 17.65 15.58
N TYR A 88 -16.78 17.71 16.91
CA TYR A 88 -15.53 17.41 17.64
C TYR A 88 -15.05 15.97 17.38
N LEU A 89 -15.96 15.00 17.32
CA LEU A 89 -15.62 13.60 17.13
C LEU A 89 -15.21 13.34 15.68
N PHE A 90 -15.91 13.97 14.73
CA PHE A 90 -15.53 13.92 13.31
C PHE A 90 -14.10 14.47 13.09
N LEU A 91 -13.79 15.64 13.65
CA LEU A 91 -12.45 16.23 13.55
C LEU A 91 -11.39 15.38 14.23
N LEU A 92 -11.71 14.76 15.39
CA LEU A 92 -10.80 13.87 16.08
C LEU A 92 -10.45 12.64 15.24
N PHE A 93 -11.45 12.00 14.61
CA PHE A 93 -11.21 10.87 13.72
C PHE A 93 -10.38 11.25 12.50
N LEU A 94 -10.68 12.40 11.88
CA LEU A 94 -9.91 12.91 10.74
C LEU A 94 -8.44 13.15 11.11
N LEU A 95 -8.21 13.82 12.24
CA LEU A 95 -6.87 14.13 12.73
C LEU A 95 -6.11 12.85 13.08
N LEU A 96 -6.75 11.92 13.78
CA LEU A 96 -6.15 10.65 14.16
C LEU A 96 -5.75 9.83 12.92
N ALA A 97 -6.63 9.75 11.91
CA ALA A 97 -6.34 9.03 10.67
C ALA A 97 -5.15 9.66 9.93
N PHE A 98 -5.12 10.99 9.81
CA PHE A 98 -4.04 11.71 9.14
C PHE A 98 -2.71 11.56 9.90
N PHE A 99 -2.74 11.76 11.22
CA PHE A 99 -1.55 11.69 12.07
C PHE A 99 -0.97 10.27 12.09
N TYR A 100 -1.82 9.25 12.28
CA TYR A 100 -1.37 7.86 12.30
C TYR A 100 -0.77 7.44 10.96
N GLY A 101 -1.42 7.80 9.84
CA GLY A 101 -0.90 7.52 8.50
C GLY A 101 0.45 8.20 8.25
N ALA A 102 0.56 9.49 8.56
CA ALA A 102 1.81 10.25 8.43
C ALA A 102 2.92 9.69 9.34
N MET A 103 2.60 9.29 10.57
CA MET A 103 3.56 8.73 11.51
C MET A 103 4.17 7.43 11.00
N LEU A 104 3.36 6.52 10.43
CA LEU A 104 3.85 5.28 9.85
C LEU A 104 4.79 5.53 8.65
N SER A 105 4.40 6.42 7.75
CA SER A 105 5.17 6.72 6.54
C SER A 105 6.48 7.44 6.86
N VAL A 106 6.44 8.42 7.78
CA VAL A 106 7.65 9.08 8.31
C VAL A 106 8.55 8.09 9.03
N GLY A 107 7.98 7.24 9.89
CA GLY A 107 8.72 6.20 10.59
C GLY A 107 9.46 5.25 9.65
N SER A 108 8.83 4.85 8.55
CA SER A 108 9.45 4.01 7.52
C SER A 108 10.66 4.70 6.87
N VAL A 109 10.53 5.98 6.51
CA VAL A 109 11.61 6.76 5.88
C VAL A 109 12.77 6.96 6.85
N LEU A 110 12.49 7.29 8.12
CA LEU A 110 13.53 7.48 9.14
C LEU A 110 14.26 6.18 9.46
N LEU A 111 13.53 5.05 9.56
CA LEU A 111 14.14 3.76 9.83
C LEU A 111 15.08 3.32 8.69
N GLU A 112 14.70 3.57 7.43
CA GLU A 112 15.55 3.31 6.27
C GLU A 112 16.82 4.17 6.32
N GLU A 113 16.69 5.48 6.60
CA GLU A 113 17.82 6.40 6.63
C GLU A 113 18.79 6.09 7.80
N ILE A 114 18.26 5.75 8.98
CA ILE A 114 19.10 5.37 10.14
C ILE A 114 19.87 4.08 9.86
N THR A 115 19.24 3.12 9.16
CA THR A 115 19.81 1.78 8.95
C THR A 115 20.83 1.76 7.81
N TYR A 116 20.52 2.41 6.68
CA TYR A 116 21.30 2.29 5.45
C TYR A 116 21.99 3.58 5.01
N ARG A 117 21.67 4.74 5.61
CA ARG A 117 22.18 6.08 5.22
C ARG A 117 22.19 6.26 3.70
N ARG A 118 21.09 5.86 3.08
CA ARG A 118 21.01 5.64 1.63
C ARG A 118 21.00 6.94 0.85
N TYR A 119 20.53 8.03 1.46
CA TYR A 119 20.42 9.32 0.78
C TYR A 119 21.64 10.21 1.08
N PRO A 120 22.41 10.62 0.06
CA PRO A 120 23.65 11.38 0.27
C PRO A 120 23.41 12.83 0.71
N LYS A 121 22.18 13.35 0.60
CA LYS A 121 21.82 14.75 0.89
C LYS A 121 20.61 14.84 1.81
N MET A 122 20.73 15.64 2.87
CA MET A 122 19.64 15.95 3.81
C MET A 122 18.39 16.53 3.10
N GLY A 123 18.58 17.26 2.00
CA GLY A 123 17.47 17.80 1.21
C GLY A 123 16.57 16.73 0.58
N ASP A 124 17.12 15.57 0.23
CA ASP A 124 16.34 14.47 -0.36
C ASP A 124 15.53 13.74 0.72
N VAL A 125 16.10 13.56 1.92
CA VAL A 125 15.38 13.04 3.09
C VAL A 125 14.21 13.95 3.45
N LEU A 126 14.43 15.27 3.48
CA LEU A 126 13.35 16.22 3.80
C LEU A 126 12.21 16.19 2.76
N ARG A 127 12.54 16.02 1.48
CA ARG A 127 11.53 15.84 0.42
C ARG A 127 10.75 14.54 0.59
N LEU A 128 11.40 13.44 0.97
CA LEU A 128 10.72 12.17 1.25
C LEU A 128 9.79 12.28 2.46
N LEU A 129 10.22 12.96 3.52
CA LEU A 129 9.37 13.25 4.69
C LEU A 129 8.16 14.10 4.32
N LEU A 130 8.34 15.12 3.46
CA LEU A 130 7.24 15.91 2.92
C LEU A 130 6.24 15.02 2.16
N TYR A 131 6.73 14.14 1.28
CA TYR A 131 5.87 13.20 0.56
C TYR A 131 5.16 12.20 1.47
N ALA A 132 5.82 11.74 2.55
CA ALA A 132 5.22 10.86 3.55
C ALA A 132 4.03 11.50 4.30
N VAL A 133 4.02 12.83 4.44
CA VAL A 133 2.87 13.56 4.97
C VAL A 133 1.82 13.76 3.88
N LEU A 134 2.25 14.25 2.71
CA LEU A 134 1.35 14.58 1.59
C LEU A 134 0.60 13.39 1.01
N GLU A 135 1.13 12.16 1.11
CA GLU A 135 0.45 10.96 0.59
C GLU A 135 -0.92 10.70 1.25
N ASN A 136 -1.16 11.23 2.46
CA ASN A 136 -2.45 11.13 3.14
C ASN A 136 -3.53 12.01 2.49
N ILE A 137 -3.12 12.96 1.64
CA ILE A 137 -3.98 13.88 0.91
C ILE A 137 -4.11 13.42 -0.54
N GLY A 138 -5.22 12.76 -0.86
CA GLY A 138 -5.59 12.34 -2.20
C GLY A 138 -4.92 11.05 -2.68
N TYR A 139 -3.60 10.90 -2.51
CA TYR A 139 -2.87 9.75 -3.05
C TYR A 139 -3.36 8.42 -2.43
N ARG A 140 -3.45 8.35 -1.09
CA ARG A 140 -3.96 7.17 -0.38
C ARG A 140 -5.38 6.81 -0.81
N GLN A 141 -6.26 7.80 -0.93
CA GLN A 141 -7.65 7.61 -1.36
C GLN A 141 -7.71 7.01 -2.77
N VAL A 142 -6.88 7.50 -3.70
CA VAL A 142 -6.80 6.96 -5.07
C VAL A 142 -6.27 5.51 -5.07
N VAL A 143 -5.25 5.21 -4.27
CA VAL A 143 -4.70 3.85 -4.15
C VAL A 143 -5.74 2.89 -3.56
N VAL A 144 -6.51 3.31 -2.55
CA VAL A 144 -7.60 2.52 -1.96
C VAL A 144 -8.65 2.19 -3.01
N LEU A 145 -9.05 3.17 -3.83
CA LEU A 145 -9.97 2.92 -4.95
C LEU A 145 -9.45 1.84 -5.90
N PHE A 146 -8.15 1.88 -6.25
CA PHE A 146 -7.56 0.84 -7.09
C PHE A 146 -7.52 -0.52 -6.40
N ARG A 147 -7.24 -0.60 -5.11
CA ARG A 147 -7.29 -1.87 -4.36
C ARG A 147 -8.71 -2.43 -4.34
N VAL A 148 -9.71 -1.60 -4.04
CA VAL A 148 -11.12 -2.00 -4.05
C VAL A 148 -11.55 -2.50 -5.43
N GLN A 149 -11.17 -1.81 -6.51
CA GLN A 149 -11.39 -2.29 -7.87
C GLN A 149 -10.77 -3.68 -8.09
N GLY A 150 -9.52 -3.89 -7.68
CA GLY A 150 -8.84 -5.19 -7.79
C GLY A 150 -9.54 -6.29 -6.99
N PHE A 151 -10.09 -5.95 -5.82
CA PHE A 151 -10.88 -6.85 -4.99
C PHE A 151 -12.16 -7.30 -5.68
N PHE A 152 -12.94 -6.35 -6.21
CA PHE A 152 -14.15 -6.68 -6.96
C PHE A 152 -13.86 -7.41 -8.28
N GLN A 153 -12.75 -7.10 -8.96
CA GLN A 153 -12.33 -7.85 -10.15
C GLN A 153 -12.10 -9.33 -9.84
N TYR A 154 -11.48 -9.65 -8.69
CA TYR A 154 -11.31 -11.02 -8.24
C TYR A 154 -12.66 -11.71 -7.96
N LEU A 155 -13.58 -11.02 -7.27
CA LEU A 155 -14.93 -11.54 -7.00
C LEU A 155 -15.75 -11.81 -8.28
N TRP A 156 -15.61 -10.97 -9.30
CA TRP A 156 -16.22 -11.17 -10.61
C TRP A 156 -15.54 -12.26 -11.46
N GLY A 157 -14.55 -12.97 -10.91
CA GLY A 157 -13.92 -14.11 -11.56
C GLY A 157 -12.82 -13.74 -12.54
N LYS A 158 -12.34 -12.48 -12.58
CA LYS A 158 -11.16 -12.14 -13.38
C LYS A 158 -9.93 -12.77 -12.73
N LYS A 159 -9.32 -13.72 -13.45
CA LYS A 159 -8.08 -14.39 -13.02
C LYS A 159 -6.84 -13.91 -13.78
N ALA A 160 -7.03 -13.19 -14.89
CA ALA A 160 -5.95 -12.67 -15.72
C ALA A 160 -5.34 -11.40 -15.09
N TRP A 161 -4.02 -11.32 -15.14
CA TRP A 161 -3.24 -10.24 -14.55
C TRP A 161 -3.14 -9.08 -15.54
N GLU A 162 -3.36 -7.84 -15.10
CA GLU A 162 -3.19 -6.67 -15.95
C GLU A 162 -1.72 -6.51 -16.37
N VAL A 163 -1.47 -6.25 -17.66
CA VAL A 163 -0.12 -6.01 -18.18
C VAL A 163 0.31 -4.58 -17.84
N VAL A 164 1.45 -4.48 -17.17
CA VAL A 164 2.10 -3.20 -16.85
C VAL A 164 3.32 -3.06 -17.78
N PRO A 165 3.23 -2.28 -18.87
CA PRO A 165 4.38 -2.07 -19.75
C PRO A 165 5.47 -1.31 -18.99
N HIS A 166 6.70 -1.78 -19.11
CA HIS A 166 7.85 -1.13 -18.48
C HIS A 166 8.42 -0.11 -19.47
N GLN A 167 8.23 1.19 -19.20
CA GLN A 167 8.95 2.23 -19.93
C GLN A 167 10.30 2.46 -19.26
N MET A 168 11.37 1.90 -19.84
CA MET A 168 12.73 2.27 -19.44
C MET A 168 13.02 3.69 -19.93
N ARG A 169 13.63 4.51 -19.08
CA ARG A 169 14.03 5.87 -19.44
C ARG A 169 15.12 5.78 -20.50
N THR A 170 14.87 6.34 -21.68
CA THR A 170 15.78 6.27 -22.85
C THR A 170 17.16 6.88 -22.62
N LYS A 171 17.36 7.66 -21.54
CA LYS A 171 18.62 8.35 -21.22
C LYS A 171 19.71 7.48 -20.58
N GLU A 172 19.43 6.25 -20.16
CA GLU A 172 20.46 5.37 -19.55
C GLU A 172 21.18 4.46 -20.57
N ARG A 173 20.76 4.46 -21.84
CA ARG A 173 21.42 3.68 -22.90
C ARG A 173 22.79 4.24 -23.30
N GLU A 174 23.10 5.50 -23.02
CA GLU A 174 24.37 6.14 -23.41
C GLU A 174 25.48 6.05 -22.34
N THR A 175 25.16 5.61 -21.12
CA THR A 175 26.13 5.44 -20.03
C THR A 175 26.53 3.99 -19.74
N LEU A 176 25.93 3.03 -20.46
CA LEU A 176 26.16 1.59 -20.29
C LEU A 176 26.62 0.89 -21.59
N ALA A 177 27.04 1.67 -22.60
CA ALA A 177 27.73 1.19 -23.81
C ALA A 177 29.16 1.75 -23.82
#